data_AF-A0A9E3NPC8-F1
#
_entry.id   AF-A0A9E3NPC8-F1
#
_cell.length_a   1.000
_cell.length_b   1.000
_cell.length_c   1.000
_cell.angle_alpha   90.00
_cell.angle_beta   90.00
_cell.angle_gamma   90.00
#
_symmetry.space_group_name_H-M   'P 1'
#
loop_
_entity.id
_entity.type
_entity.pdbx_description
1 polymer ?
#
loop_
_entity_poly.entity_id
_entity_poly.type
_entity_poly.pdbx_seq_one_letter_code
_entity_poly.pdbx_strand_id
1 'polypeptide(L)'
;MRSPSKIRRAMIVASVVGLTSTATWSEPARAAQASASPRFDATGVDGCPDAAEFRRAVAGHLGRDPFDEDATPRVAVRVREDADKLVADVAVGTSSRTLEGDTCADLVRAAALTVALAIERDPRRETPPPPPPSPPRVAPPAPPPASFEPTTPGGSAPISRDRAVVTASGATALGLLPSPSPGVGLAARARVSESIWASARGVFFPRAPMPDDLFAMSLVAGGAGACVEPFATRGVAAVGCAHLLVGSLATTSSNVMMREGGAKPWVAAALAAGARARVAGPLVLEGSVEADLPLSQPTFVAETCPPAGFRQPFAALVVALGVGVSIP
;
A
#
# COMPACT_ATOMS: atom_id res chain seq x y z
N MET A 1 47.59 -8.19 49.66
CA MET A 1 46.46 -9.12 49.39
C MET A 1 45.14 -8.47 49.77
N ARG A 2 44.31 -8.07 48.81
CA ARG A 2 42.83 -8.03 48.85
C ARG A 2 42.35 -7.45 47.51
N SER A 3 41.69 -8.29 46.73
CA SER A 3 41.22 -8.04 45.36
C SER A 3 39.87 -7.29 45.40
N PRO A 4 39.70 -6.16 44.68
CA PRO A 4 38.41 -5.51 44.59
C PRO A 4 37.53 -6.22 43.54
N SER A 5 36.51 -6.88 44.08
CA SER A 5 35.15 -7.02 43.56
C SER A 5 34.95 -7.00 42.05
N LYS A 6 34.85 -8.20 41.49
CA LYS A 6 34.05 -8.50 40.30
C LYS A 6 32.61 -8.06 40.58
N ILE A 7 32.26 -6.82 40.19
CA ILE A 7 30.88 -6.35 40.15
C ILE A 7 30.15 -7.25 39.17
N ARG A 8 29.37 -8.16 39.74
CA ARG A 8 28.37 -8.97 39.05
C ARG A 8 27.45 -8.01 38.31
N ARG A 9 27.72 -7.81 37.02
CA ARG A 9 26.72 -7.25 36.11
C ARG A 9 25.54 -8.21 36.20
N ALA A 10 24.50 -7.76 36.90
CA ALA A 10 23.19 -8.36 36.83
C ALA A 10 22.83 -8.39 35.34
N MET A 11 22.94 -9.58 34.75
CA MET A 11 22.14 -9.96 33.60
C MET A 11 20.69 -9.89 34.08
N ILE A 12 20.14 -8.68 34.12
CA ILE A 12 18.72 -8.52 33.86
C ILE A 12 18.63 -8.82 32.37
N VAL A 13 18.48 -10.11 32.08
CA VAL A 13 17.82 -10.56 30.87
C VAL A 13 16.47 -9.86 30.97
N ALA A 14 16.38 -8.67 30.35
CA ALA A 14 15.13 -8.17 29.87
C ALA A 14 14.68 -9.24 28.90
N SER A 15 13.96 -10.22 29.44
CA SER A 15 12.97 -10.97 28.72
C SER A 15 12.09 -9.89 28.12
N VAL A 16 12.48 -9.41 26.94
CA VAL A 16 11.53 -9.07 25.90
C VAL A 16 10.72 -10.34 25.83
N VAL A 17 9.64 -10.34 26.60
CA VAL A 17 8.49 -11.16 26.34
C VAL A 17 8.23 -10.81 24.89
N GLY A 18 8.73 -11.69 24.02
CA GLY A 18 8.09 -11.89 22.75
C GLY A 18 6.65 -12.15 23.16
N LEU A 19 5.86 -11.09 23.17
CA LEU A 19 4.62 -11.17 22.45
C LEU A 19 5.05 -11.52 21.01
N THR A 20 5.37 -12.81 20.82
CA THR A 20 4.66 -13.60 19.83
C THR A 20 3.20 -13.40 20.17
N SER A 21 2.68 -12.23 19.81
CA SER A 21 1.40 -12.16 19.19
C SER A 21 1.53 -13.21 18.10
N THR A 22 1.07 -14.42 18.42
CA THR A 22 0.11 -15.03 17.53
C THR A 22 -0.97 -13.97 17.35
N ALA A 23 -0.68 -12.97 16.51
CA ALA A 23 -1.60 -12.59 15.49
C ALA A 23 -1.93 -13.96 14.89
N THR A 24 -2.98 -14.57 15.42
CA THR A 24 -3.95 -15.20 14.57
C THR A 24 -4.14 -14.14 13.50
N TRP A 25 -3.39 -14.29 12.41
CA TRP A 25 -3.79 -13.73 11.14
C TRP A 25 -5.17 -14.34 11.01
N SER A 26 -6.18 -13.62 11.50
CA SER A 26 -7.54 -13.82 11.08
C SER A 26 -7.38 -13.73 9.59
N GLU A 27 -7.41 -14.89 8.92
CA GLU A 27 -7.50 -14.96 7.47
C GLU A 27 -8.46 -13.83 7.15
N PRO A 28 -8.00 -12.76 6.47
CA PRO A 28 -8.88 -11.63 6.18
C PRO A 28 -10.06 -12.34 5.56
N ALA A 29 -11.21 -12.28 6.25
CA ALA A 29 -12.34 -13.11 5.91
C ALA A 29 -12.40 -13.02 4.41
N ARG A 30 -12.09 -14.14 3.72
CA ARG A 30 -12.31 -14.25 2.30
C ARG A 30 -13.82 -14.14 2.30
N ALA A 31 -14.32 -12.90 2.30
CA ALA A 31 -15.63 -12.56 1.84
C ALA A 31 -15.60 -13.28 0.52
N ALA A 32 -16.26 -14.44 0.50
CA ALA A 32 -16.42 -15.24 -0.69
C ALA A 32 -16.69 -14.18 -1.74
N GLN A 33 -15.77 -14.06 -2.70
CA GLN A 33 -15.96 -13.18 -3.83
C GLN A 33 -17.17 -13.80 -4.50
N ALA A 34 -18.35 -13.38 -4.04
CA ALA A 34 -19.63 -13.85 -4.50
C ALA A 34 -19.54 -13.55 -5.97
N SER A 35 -19.43 -14.62 -6.77
CA SER A 35 -19.22 -14.57 -8.21
C SER A 35 -20.15 -13.50 -8.72
N ALA A 36 -19.56 -12.36 -9.07
CA ALA A 36 -20.29 -11.10 -9.14
C ALA A 36 -21.07 -11.17 -10.45
N SER A 37 -22.27 -11.72 -10.37
CA SER A 37 -23.23 -11.71 -11.47
C SER A 37 -23.28 -10.28 -12.03
N PRO A 38 -23.25 -10.12 -13.36
CA PRO A 38 -23.27 -8.81 -13.99
C PRO A 38 -24.42 -7.98 -13.41
N ARG A 39 -24.12 -6.76 -12.97
CA ARG A 39 -25.14 -5.86 -12.42
C ARG A 39 -25.64 -4.97 -13.56
N PHE A 40 -26.84 -5.26 -14.02
CA PHE A 40 -27.57 -4.39 -14.91
C PHE A 40 -28.62 -3.64 -14.09
N ASP A 41 -28.51 -2.32 -14.06
CA ASP A 41 -29.41 -1.44 -13.31
C ASP A 41 -30.06 -0.43 -14.28
N ALA A 42 -31.33 -0.67 -14.60
CA ALA A 42 -32.15 0.24 -15.40
C ALA A 42 -33.35 0.74 -14.59
N THR A 43 -33.21 0.89 -13.27
CA THR A 43 -34.33 1.35 -12.43
C THR A 43 -34.85 2.71 -12.91
N GLY A 44 -36.15 2.78 -13.20
CA GLY A 44 -36.85 4.02 -13.49
C GLY A 44 -36.94 4.43 -14.96
N VAL A 45 -36.49 3.59 -15.91
CA VAL A 45 -36.69 3.81 -17.35
C VAL A 45 -37.63 2.76 -17.91
N ASP A 46 -38.83 3.17 -18.30
CA ASP A 46 -39.86 2.27 -18.81
C ASP A 46 -39.42 1.66 -20.16
N GLY A 47 -39.63 0.35 -20.31
CA GLY A 47 -39.33 -0.37 -21.55
C GLY A 47 -37.87 -0.80 -21.73
N CYS A 48 -37.01 -0.62 -20.72
CA CYS A 48 -35.67 -1.19 -20.74
C CYS A 48 -35.70 -2.72 -20.50
N PRO A 49 -34.92 -3.50 -21.28
CA PRO A 49 -34.78 -4.93 -21.08
C PRO A 49 -34.13 -5.22 -19.72
N ASP A 50 -34.40 -6.40 -19.16
CA ASP A 50 -33.86 -6.80 -17.86
C ASP A 50 -32.39 -7.31 -17.95
N ALA A 51 -31.81 -7.61 -16.79
CA ALA A 51 -30.45 -8.13 -16.71
C ALA A 51 -30.23 -9.45 -17.48
N ALA A 52 -31.25 -10.31 -17.56
CA ALA A 52 -31.18 -11.59 -18.26
C ALA A 52 -31.21 -11.40 -19.78
N GLU A 53 -32.00 -10.45 -20.27
CA GLU A 53 -32.00 -10.02 -21.67
C GLU A 53 -30.67 -9.38 -22.08
N PHE A 54 -30.12 -8.49 -21.25
CA PHE A 54 -28.81 -7.91 -21.49
C PHE A 54 -27.72 -9.00 -21.57
N ARG A 55 -27.73 -9.95 -20.63
CA ARG A 55 -26.82 -11.11 -20.64
C ARG A 55 -26.93 -11.93 -21.93
N ARG A 56 -28.16 -12.21 -22.39
CA ARG A 56 -28.40 -12.90 -23.66
C ARG A 56 -27.89 -12.11 -24.86
N ALA A 57 -28.04 -10.79 -24.86
CA ALA A 57 -27.51 -9.93 -25.92
C ALA A 57 -25.98 -9.97 -25.99
N VAL A 58 -25.29 -9.88 -24.84
CA VAL A 58 -23.82 -10.01 -24.77
C VAL A 58 -23.38 -11.41 -25.24
N ALA A 59 -24.05 -12.47 -24.78
CA ALA A 59 -23.74 -13.83 -25.20
C ALA A 59 -23.96 -14.04 -26.71
N GLY A 60 -24.99 -13.40 -27.28
CA GLY A 60 -25.26 -13.42 -28.71
C GLY A 60 -24.14 -12.80 -29.56
N HIS A 61 -23.46 -11.76 -29.04
CA HIS A 61 -22.29 -11.17 -29.71
C HIS A 61 -21.04 -12.04 -29.61
N LEU A 62 -20.81 -12.71 -28.48
CA LEU A 62 -19.62 -13.52 -28.22
C LEU A 62 -19.74 -14.97 -28.73
N GLY A 63 -20.94 -15.44 -29.05
CA GLY A 63 -21.22 -16.84 -29.39
C GLY A 63 -21.11 -17.81 -28.19
N ARG A 64 -20.96 -17.29 -26.97
CA ARG A 64 -20.88 -18.03 -25.70
C ARG A 64 -21.32 -17.15 -24.54
N ASP A 65 -21.74 -17.74 -23.43
CA ASP A 65 -22.05 -16.98 -22.22
C ASP A 65 -20.75 -16.64 -21.46
N PRO A 66 -20.34 -15.37 -21.40
CA PRO A 66 -19.10 -15.01 -20.73
C PRO A 66 -19.24 -14.97 -19.21
N PHE A 67 -20.45 -15.07 -18.64
CA PHE A 67 -20.71 -14.87 -17.21
C PHE A 67 -20.79 -16.17 -16.39
N ASP A 68 -20.64 -17.33 -17.03
CA ASP A 68 -20.54 -18.63 -16.36
C ASP A 68 -19.08 -19.03 -16.06
N GLU A 69 -18.10 -18.17 -16.37
CA GLU A 69 -16.68 -18.42 -16.10
C GLU A 69 -16.23 -17.77 -14.77
N ASP A 70 -15.40 -18.44 -13.97
CA ASP A 70 -14.88 -17.94 -12.69
C ASP A 70 -14.01 -16.68 -12.81
N ALA A 71 -13.68 -16.26 -14.04
CA ALA A 71 -12.76 -15.16 -14.34
C ALA A 71 -13.40 -13.99 -15.11
N THR A 72 -14.72 -13.87 -15.15
CA THR A 72 -15.38 -12.79 -15.90
C THR A 72 -15.09 -11.42 -15.28
N PRO A 73 -14.69 -10.41 -16.07
CA PRO A 73 -14.57 -9.04 -15.57
C PRO A 73 -15.92 -8.55 -15.04
N ARG A 74 -15.88 -7.73 -13.98
CA ARG A 74 -17.09 -7.11 -13.42
C ARG A 74 -17.70 -6.18 -14.46
N VAL A 75 -18.96 -6.41 -14.80
CA VAL A 75 -19.74 -5.57 -15.72
C VAL A 75 -20.83 -4.87 -14.93
N ALA A 76 -20.89 -3.55 -15.05
CA ALA A 76 -21.98 -2.72 -14.56
C ALA A 76 -22.51 -1.86 -15.71
N VAL A 77 -23.83 -1.88 -15.92
CA VAL A 77 -24.49 -0.99 -16.88
C VAL A 77 -25.61 -0.27 -16.15
N ARG A 78 -25.56 1.06 -16.19
CA ARG A 78 -26.60 1.92 -15.61
C ARG A 78 -27.25 2.73 -16.71
N VAL A 79 -28.57 2.63 -16.83
CA VAL A 79 -29.35 3.43 -17.79
C VAL A 79 -30.11 4.51 -17.02
N ARG A 80 -30.06 5.75 -17.52
CA ARG A 80 -30.79 6.90 -16.97
C ARG A 80 -31.31 7.80 -18.07
N GLU A 81 -32.38 8.53 -17.78
CA GLU A 81 -32.84 9.65 -18.59
C GLU A 81 -31.99 10.89 -18.30
N ASP A 82 -31.58 11.60 -19.34
CA ASP A 82 -30.86 12.87 -19.27
C ASP A 82 -31.43 13.83 -20.32
N ALA A 83 -32.22 14.81 -19.85
CA ALA A 83 -33.06 15.66 -20.70
C ALA A 83 -33.99 14.82 -21.61
N ASP A 84 -33.82 14.93 -22.93
CA ASP A 84 -34.63 14.23 -23.93
C ASP A 84 -33.94 12.97 -24.48
N LYS A 85 -32.88 12.49 -23.83
CA LYS A 85 -32.09 11.33 -24.28
C LYS A 85 -31.95 10.28 -23.18
N LEU A 86 -31.70 9.05 -23.61
CA LEU A 86 -31.25 7.98 -22.72
C LEU A 86 -29.72 7.91 -22.72
N VAL A 87 -29.16 7.82 -21.53
CA VAL A 87 -27.72 7.73 -21.30
C VAL A 87 -27.42 6.42 -20.57
N ALA A 88 -26.48 5.64 -21.11
CA ALA A 88 -25.99 4.41 -20.48
C ALA A 88 -24.53 4.57 -20.08
N ASP A 89 -24.26 4.46 -18.79
CA ASP A 89 -22.92 4.38 -18.23
C ASP A 89 -22.51 2.90 -18.13
N VAL A 90 -21.56 2.50 -18.97
CA VAL A 90 -21.06 1.13 -19.10
C VAL A 90 -19.68 1.03 -18.46
N ALA A 91 -19.52 0.17 -17.46
CA ALA A 91 -18.25 -0.12 -16.82
C ALA A 91 -17.89 -1.61 -16.95
N VAL A 92 -16.68 -1.89 -17.42
CA VAL A 92 -16.11 -3.25 -17.57
C VAL A 92 -14.71 -3.27 -16.95
N GLY A 93 -14.56 -3.98 -15.83
CA GLY A 93 -13.31 -3.96 -15.07
C GLY A 93 -12.97 -2.56 -14.58
N THR A 94 -11.87 -1.97 -15.06
CA THR A 94 -11.44 -0.60 -14.77
C THR A 94 -11.76 0.41 -15.88
N SER A 95 -12.41 -0.02 -16.97
CA SER A 95 -12.78 0.84 -18.09
C SER A 95 -14.24 1.28 -17.97
N SER A 96 -14.53 2.57 -18.21
CA SER A 96 -15.89 3.11 -18.30
C SER A 96 -16.12 3.87 -19.61
N ARG A 97 -17.35 3.83 -20.12
CA ARG A 97 -17.82 4.57 -21.30
C ARG A 97 -19.27 4.99 -21.12
N THR A 98 -19.60 6.18 -21.60
CA THR A 98 -20.98 6.67 -21.65
C THR A 98 -21.50 6.59 -23.09
N LEU A 99 -22.70 6.06 -23.24
CA LEU A 99 -23.40 5.92 -24.52
C LEU A 99 -24.70 6.73 -24.46
N GLU A 100 -25.10 7.32 -25.59
CA GLU A 100 -26.37 8.03 -25.73
C GLU A 100 -27.24 7.31 -26.77
N GLY A 101 -28.55 7.30 -26.56
CA GLY A 101 -29.51 6.72 -27.51
C GLY A 101 -30.92 7.28 -27.34
N ASP A 102 -31.73 7.13 -28.39
CA ASP A 102 -33.12 7.61 -28.41
C ASP A 102 -34.09 6.57 -27.82
N THR A 103 -33.75 5.27 -27.91
CA THR A 103 -34.57 4.18 -27.37
C THR A 103 -33.73 3.27 -26.48
N CYS A 104 -34.36 2.70 -25.45
CA CYS A 104 -33.63 1.81 -24.55
C CYS A 104 -33.15 0.53 -25.27
N ALA A 105 -33.91 0.05 -26.25
CA ALA A 105 -33.52 -1.11 -27.04
C ALA A 105 -32.22 -0.89 -27.83
N ASP A 106 -32.07 0.28 -28.47
CA ASP A 106 -30.85 0.62 -29.22
C ASP A 106 -29.67 0.85 -28.29
N LEU A 107 -29.91 1.54 -27.17
CA LEU A 107 -28.89 1.85 -26.18
C LEU A 107 -28.34 0.58 -25.51
N VAL A 108 -29.21 -0.36 -25.14
CA VAL A 108 -28.82 -1.65 -24.56
C VAL A 108 -28.09 -2.51 -25.59
N ARG A 109 -28.51 -2.51 -26.86
CA ARG A 109 -27.79 -3.22 -27.93
C ARG A 109 -26.37 -2.67 -28.11
N ALA A 110 -26.21 -1.34 -28.11
CA ALA A 110 -24.90 -0.69 -28.17
C ALA A 110 -24.04 -0.99 -26.94
N ALA A 111 -24.63 -0.98 -25.74
CA ALA A 111 -23.97 -1.33 -24.50
C ALA A 111 -23.51 -2.80 -24.51
N ALA A 112 -24.36 -3.73 -24.95
CA ALA A 112 -24.04 -5.15 -25.03
C ALA A 112 -22.86 -5.43 -25.98
N LEU A 113 -22.84 -4.78 -27.16
CA LEU A 113 -21.72 -4.84 -28.08
C LEU A 113 -20.43 -4.26 -27.47
N THR A 114 -20.54 -3.12 -26.77
CA THR A 114 -19.40 -2.49 -26.11
C THR A 114 -18.78 -3.40 -25.04
N VAL A 115 -19.62 -4.06 -24.24
CA VAL A 115 -19.19 -5.04 -23.25
C VAL A 115 -18.55 -6.26 -23.91
N ALA A 116 -19.15 -6.79 -24.97
CA ALA A 116 -18.59 -7.92 -25.73
C ALA A 116 -17.16 -7.61 -26.25
N LEU A 117 -16.98 -6.45 -26.88
CA LEU A 117 -15.67 -6.01 -27.37
C LEU A 117 -14.63 -5.80 -26.25
N ALA A 118 -15.06 -5.33 -25.08
CA ALA A 118 -14.17 -5.20 -23.92
C ALA A 118 -13.73 -6.57 -23.38
N ILE A 119 -14.63 -7.55 -23.36
CA ILE A 119 -14.38 -8.93 -22.93
C ILE A 119 -13.46 -9.68 -23.91
N GLU A 120 -13.57 -9.44 -25.23
CA GLU A 120 -12.67 -10.03 -26.22
C GLU A 120 -11.24 -9.48 -26.15
N ARG A 121 -11.08 -8.22 -25.73
CA ARG A 121 -9.78 -7.53 -25.64
C ARG A 121 -9.08 -7.70 -24.30
N ASP A 122 -9.61 -8.50 -23.36
CA ASP A 122 -8.98 -8.71 -22.06
C ASP A 122 -7.64 -9.48 -22.24
N PRO A 123 -6.48 -8.85 -21.96
CA PRO A 123 -5.17 -9.48 -22.13
C PRO A 123 -4.98 -10.71 -21.23
N ARG A 124 -5.78 -10.87 -20.16
CA ARG A 124 -5.72 -12.06 -19.29
C ARG A 124 -6.17 -13.33 -19.99
N ARG A 125 -6.94 -13.22 -21.07
CA ARG A 125 -7.37 -14.38 -21.87
C ARG A 125 -6.33 -14.81 -22.90
N GLU A 126 -5.35 -13.96 -23.20
CA GLU A 126 -4.23 -14.37 -24.02
C GLU A 126 -3.38 -15.34 -23.20
N THR A 127 -3.51 -16.63 -23.51
CA THR A 127 -2.73 -17.68 -22.86
C THR A 127 -1.26 -17.33 -23.05
N PRO A 128 -0.48 -17.13 -21.96
CA PRO A 128 0.92 -16.79 -22.09
C PRO A 128 1.59 -17.80 -23.02
N PRO A 129 2.41 -17.36 -23.99
CA PRO A 129 3.14 -18.29 -24.84
C PRO A 129 3.93 -19.25 -23.95
N PRO A 130 4.00 -20.55 -24.31
CA PRO A 130 4.73 -21.52 -23.51
C PRO A 130 6.15 -21.00 -23.26
N PRO A 131 6.64 -21.05 -22.01
CA PRO A 131 7.96 -20.52 -21.70
C PRO A 131 8.99 -21.20 -22.60
N PRO A 132 9.94 -20.44 -23.18
CA PRO A 132 10.99 -21.02 -23.99
C PRO A 132 11.73 -22.10 -23.17
N PRO A 133 12.15 -23.21 -23.80
CA PRO A 133 12.86 -24.28 -23.10
C PRO A 133 14.08 -23.68 -22.39
N SER A 134 14.19 -23.93 -21.08
CA SER A 134 15.30 -23.42 -20.28
C SER A 134 16.62 -23.91 -20.86
N PRO A 135 17.60 -23.04 -21.13
CA PRO A 135 18.89 -23.46 -21.65
C PRO A 135 19.58 -24.41 -20.64
N PRO A 136 20.35 -25.40 -21.13
CA PRO A 136 21.09 -26.31 -20.27
C PRO A 136 21.99 -25.52 -19.30
N ARG A 137 21.76 -25.71 -18.00
CA ARG A 137 22.52 -25.05 -16.95
C ARG A 137 23.93 -25.66 -16.94
N VAL A 138 24.90 -24.95 -17.52
CA VAL A 138 26.32 -25.30 -17.41
C VAL A 138 26.72 -25.11 -15.95
N ALA A 139 27.19 -26.18 -15.30
CA ALA A 139 27.71 -26.13 -13.95
C ALA A 139 28.92 -25.17 -13.91
N PRO A 140 28.92 -24.15 -13.04
CA PRO A 140 30.08 -23.30 -12.86
C PRO A 140 31.27 -24.13 -12.36
N PRO A 141 32.47 -23.96 -12.94
CA PRO A 141 33.67 -24.60 -12.40
C PRO A 141 33.93 -24.12 -10.97
N ALA A 142 34.29 -25.07 -10.10
CA ALA A 142 34.57 -24.81 -8.70
C ALA A 142 35.74 -23.83 -8.56
N PRO A 143 35.58 -22.71 -7.81
CA PRO A 143 36.67 -21.79 -7.58
C PRO A 143 37.74 -22.43 -6.68
N PRO A 144 39.03 -22.14 -6.94
CA PRO A 144 40.13 -22.60 -6.10
C PRO A 144 40.05 -21.99 -4.68
N PRO A 145 40.48 -22.72 -3.64
CA PRO A 145 40.48 -22.23 -2.27
C PRO A 145 41.47 -21.07 -2.12
N ALA A 146 40.94 -19.86 -1.92
CA ALA A 146 41.74 -18.70 -1.54
C ALA A 146 42.06 -18.79 -0.04
N SER A 147 43.35 -18.89 0.28
CA SER A 147 43.86 -18.65 1.63
C SER A 147 43.68 -17.18 1.98
N PHE A 148 42.70 -16.89 2.83
CA PHE A 148 42.56 -15.58 3.43
C PHE A 148 43.53 -15.46 4.60
N GLU A 149 44.56 -14.63 4.46
CA GLU A 149 45.27 -14.11 5.63
C GLU A 149 44.25 -13.36 6.51
N PRO A 150 44.18 -13.64 7.82
CA PRO A 150 43.32 -12.91 8.73
C PRO A 150 43.80 -11.46 8.80
N THR A 151 43.22 -10.59 7.98
CA THR A 151 43.40 -9.15 8.14
C THR A 151 42.75 -8.79 9.45
N THR A 152 43.56 -8.48 10.46
CA THR A 152 43.12 -7.97 11.76
C THR A 152 42.13 -6.83 11.51
N PRO A 153 40.83 -6.99 11.81
CA PRO A 153 39.85 -5.97 11.49
C PRO A 153 40.21 -4.70 12.23
N GLY A 154 40.62 -3.66 11.51
CA GLY A 154 40.90 -2.34 12.07
C GLY A 154 39.73 -1.93 12.94
N GLY A 155 39.97 -1.70 14.22
CA GLY A 155 38.94 -1.51 15.24
C GLY A 155 38.01 -0.36 14.88
N SER A 156 36.89 -0.65 14.24
CA SER A 156 35.86 0.33 13.93
C SER A 156 35.29 0.85 15.24
N ALA A 157 35.35 2.16 15.44
CA ALA A 157 34.85 2.81 16.63
C ALA A 157 33.36 2.44 16.85
N PRO A 158 32.94 2.18 18.10
CA PRO A 158 31.56 1.82 18.40
C PRO A 158 30.58 2.93 17.94
N ILE A 159 29.43 2.53 17.39
CA ILE A 159 28.32 3.40 16.92
C ILE A 159 27.79 4.33 18.04
N SER A 160 28.13 4.01 19.29
CA SER A 160 27.83 4.78 20.50
C SER A 160 28.33 6.23 20.50
N ARG A 161 29.06 6.75 19.51
CA ARG A 161 29.51 8.16 19.50
C ARG A 161 28.62 9.13 18.73
N ASP A 162 27.65 8.64 17.97
CA ASP A 162 26.85 9.51 17.11
C ASP A 162 25.93 10.42 17.94
N ARG A 163 26.02 11.74 17.77
CA ARG A 163 25.15 12.73 18.41
C ARG A 163 23.87 12.95 17.62
N ALA A 164 23.92 12.83 16.30
CA ALA A 164 22.76 12.99 15.46
C ALA A 164 22.82 12.08 14.22
N VAL A 165 21.66 11.76 13.66
CA VAL A 165 21.53 11.00 12.41
C VAL A 165 20.43 11.61 11.57
N VAL A 166 20.69 11.86 10.29
CA VAL A 166 19.69 12.31 9.32
C VAL A 166 19.55 11.24 8.24
N THR A 167 18.33 10.80 7.95
CA THR A 167 18.04 9.70 7.02
C THR A 167 17.00 10.14 6.00
N ALA A 168 17.24 9.83 4.73
CA ALA A 168 16.26 9.88 3.65
C ALA A 168 15.85 8.46 3.28
N SER A 169 14.55 8.24 3.06
CA SER A 169 13.98 6.91 2.87
C SER A 169 12.93 6.89 1.76
N GLY A 170 12.86 5.75 1.07
CA GLY A 170 11.65 5.33 0.38
C GLY A 170 10.75 4.60 1.36
N ALA A 171 9.44 4.84 1.26
CA ALA A 171 8.45 4.23 2.13
C ALA A 171 7.30 3.63 1.31
N THR A 172 6.58 2.67 1.87
CA THR A 172 5.33 2.16 1.32
C THR A 172 4.31 2.06 2.44
N ALA A 173 3.18 2.73 2.26
CA ALA A 173 2.07 2.69 3.20
C ALA A 173 1.03 1.64 2.79
N LEU A 174 0.54 0.87 3.75
CA LEU A 174 -0.50 -0.14 3.62
C LEU A 174 -1.63 0.22 4.59
N GLY A 175 -2.79 0.57 4.05
CA GLY A 175 -3.97 0.94 4.84
C GLY A 175 -4.09 2.42 5.22
N LEU A 176 -3.02 3.24 5.19
CA LEU A 176 -3.15 4.69 5.39
C LEU A 176 -3.98 5.37 4.28
N LEU A 177 -3.89 4.79 3.08
CA LEU A 177 -4.49 5.25 1.84
C LEU A 177 -5.28 4.08 1.20
N PRO A 178 -6.16 4.33 0.21
CA PRO A 178 -7.03 3.32 -0.38
C PRO A 178 -6.31 2.12 -1.01
N SER A 179 -5.07 2.33 -1.45
CA SER A 179 -4.21 1.33 -2.05
C SER A 179 -2.79 1.44 -1.49
N PRO A 180 -1.96 0.38 -1.59
CA PRO A 180 -0.54 0.45 -1.27
C PRO A 180 0.12 1.64 -1.97
N SER A 181 0.70 2.55 -1.19
CA SER A 181 1.17 3.83 -1.71
C SER A 181 2.67 4.00 -1.48
N PRO A 182 3.49 4.07 -2.53
CA PRO A 182 4.90 4.42 -2.39
C PRO A 182 5.02 5.89 -2.01
N GLY A 183 6.01 6.21 -1.19
CA GLY A 183 6.28 7.54 -0.71
C GLY A 183 7.74 7.74 -0.38
N VAL A 184 8.04 8.93 0.12
CA VAL A 184 9.37 9.30 0.59
C VAL A 184 9.28 9.83 2.01
N GLY A 185 10.36 9.64 2.78
CA GLY A 185 10.44 10.09 4.16
C GLY A 185 11.80 10.69 4.48
N LEU A 186 11.78 11.67 5.38
CA LEU A 186 12.96 12.25 6.01
C LEU A 186 12.86 12.08 7.52
N ALA A 187 13.94 11.67 8.16
CA ALA A 187 14.01 11.54 9.61
C ALA A 187 15.30 12.16 10.14
N ALA A 188 15.20 12.84 11.28
CA ALA A 188 16.32 13.34 12.05
C ALA A 188 16.23 12.78 13.48
N ARG A 189 17.35 12.34 14.03
CA ARG A 189 17.48 11.88 15.41
C ARG A 189 18.62 12.61 16.08
N ALA A 190 18.43 13.01 17.33
CA ALA A 190 19.44 13.61 18.17
C ALA A 190 19.50 12.86 19.50
N ARG A 191 20.70 12.49 19.94
CA ARG A 191 20.90 11.72 21.15
C ARG A 191 20.66 12.62 22.38
N VAL A 192 19.76 12.19 23.26
CA VAL A 192 19.43 12.90 24.51
C VAL A 192 20.10 12.22 25.71
N SER A 193 20.20 10.88 25.69
CA SER A 193 20.93 10.08 26.69
C SER A 193 21.65 8.91 26.02
N GLU A 194 22.35 8.07 26.78
CA GLU A 194 23.08 6.91 26.21
C GLU A 194 22.17 5.94 25.43
N SER A 195 20.87 5.87 25.77
CA SER A 195 19.92 4.94 25.14
C SER A 195 18.70 5.63 24.52
N ILE A 196 18.49 6.92 24.75
CA ILE A 196 17.31 7.67 24.29
C ILE A 196 17.71 8.72 23.26
N TRP A 197 16.96 8.76 22.18
CA TRP A 197 17.08 9.74 21.11
C TRP A 197 15.77 10.51 20.99
N ALA A 198 15.84 11.82 20.82
CA ALA A 198 14.74 12.61 20.28
C ALA A 198 14.69 12.38 18.77
N SER A 199 13.48 12.26 18.21
CA SER A 199 13.28 12.07 16.77
C SER A 199 12.30 13.07 16.20
N ALA A 200 12.54 13.47 14.95
CA ALA A 200 11.61 14.19 14.10
C ALA A 200 11.53 13.47 12.75
N ARG A 201 10.34 13.37 12.18
CA ARG A 201 10.12 12.74 10.87
C ARG A 201 9.12 13.49 10.02
N GLY A 202 9.27 13.36 8.71
CA GLY A 202 8.31 13.79 7.70
C GLY A 202 8.14 12.71 6.65
N VAL A 203 6.91 12.49 6.19
CA VAL A 203 6.56 11.52 5.14
C VAL A 203 5.64 12.18 4.11
N PHE A 204 5.80 11.79 2.85
CA PHE A 204 4.99 12.23 1.74
C PHE A 204 4.62 11.06 0.84
N PHE A 205 3.32 10.85 0.65
CA PHE A 205 2.72 9.85 -0.22
C PHE A 205 1.88 10.58 -1.30
N PRO A 206 2.38 10.72 -2.53
CA PRO A 206 1.86 11.67 -3.52
C PRO A 206 0.49 11.31 -4.08
N ARG A 207 0.21 10.01 -4.30
CA ARG A 207 -1.04 9.58 -4.94
C ARG A 207 -1.30 8.10 -4.70
N ALA A 208 -2.46 7.79 -4.13
CA ALA A 208 -3.00 6.46 -4.01
C ALA A 208 -4.41 6.46 -4.62
N PRO A 209 -4.60 5.86 -5.81
CA PRO A 209 -5.91 5.77 -6.43
C PRO A 209 -6.84 4.86 -5.63
N MET A 210 -8.13 5.18 -5.64
CA MET A 210 -9.19 4.24 -5.25
C MET A 210 -9.26 3.06 -6.24
N PRO A 211 -9.79 1.90 -5.84
CA PRO A 211 -9.97 0.75 -6.73
C PRO A 211 -10.73 1.04 -8.04
N ASP A 212 -11.63 2.02 -8.02
CA ASP A 212 -12.46 2.41 -9.16
C ASP A 212 -11.94 3.68 -9.88
N ASP A 213 -10.73 4.16 -9.55
CA ASP A 213 -10.09 5.37 -10.11
C ASP A 213 -10.89 6.68 -10.03
N LEU A 214 -11.99 6.71 -9.27
CA LEU A 214 -12.87 7.88 -9.12
C LEU A 214 -12.17 9.10 -8.51
N PHE A 215 -11.29 8.85 -7.53
CA PHE A 215 -10.46 9.86 -6.90
C PHE A 215 -9.16 9.21 -6.40
N ALA A 216 -8.17 10.04 -6.14
CA ALA A 216 -6.92 9.63 -5.52
C ALA A 216 -6.69 10.40 -4.23
N MET A 217 -5.94 9.80 -3.32
CA MET A 217 -5.61 10.39 -2.04
C MET A 217 -4.10 10.60 -1.92
N SER A 218 -3.70 11.69 -1.28
CA SER A 218 -2.31 11.97 -0.93
C SER A 218 -2.21 12.27 0.56
N LEU A 219 -1.05 11.97 1.14
CA LEU A 219 -0.77 12.21 2.55
C LEU A 219 0.56 12.93 2.67
N VAL A 220 0.57 14.05 3.39
CA VAL A 220 1.80 14.67 3.90
C VAL A 220 1.67 14.75 5.41
N ALA A 221 2.65 14.22 6.13
CA ALA A 221 2.65 14.24 7.58
C ALA A 221 4.05 14.47 8.14
N GLY A 222 4.10 15.16 9.27
CA GLY A 222 5.31 15.38 10.05
C GLY A 222 5.06 15.08 11.52
N GLY A 223 6.10 14.80 12.28
CA GLY A 223 5.93 14.51 13.68
C GLY A 223 7.23 14.44 14.45
N ALA A 224 7.09 14.31 15.76
CA ALA A 224 8.19 14.19 16.70
C ALA A 224 7.94 13.03 17.66
N GLY A 225 9.02 12.55 18.26
CA GLY A 225 8.98 11.36 19.09
C GLY A 225 10.27 11.07 19.84
N ALA A 226 10.35 9.86 20.34
CA ALA A 226 11.53 9.32 20.99
C ALA A 226 11.86 7.94 20.44
N CYS A 227 13.16 7.64 20.36
CA CYS A 227 13.65 6.33 20.00
C CYS A 227 14.57 5.76 21.08
N VAL A 228 14.62 4.43 21.14
CA VAL A 228 15.53 3.66 21.97
C VAL A 228 16.36 2.72 21.11
N GLU A 229 17.62 2.52 21.49
CA GLU A 229 18.54 1.58 20.85
C GLU A 229 18.88 0.45 21.83
N PRO A 230 18.00 -0.55 22.03
CA PRO A 230 18.17 -1.55 23.08
C PRO A 230 19.39 -2.44 22.85
N PHE A 231 19.81 -2.61 21.59
CA PHE A 231 20.96 -3.42 21.21
C PHE A 231 21.78 -2.69 20.16
N ALA A 232 23.06 -2.46 20.46
CA ALA A 232 24.01 -1.88 19.51
C ALA A 232 25.31 -2.68 19.50
N THR A 233 25.73 -3.07 18.30
CA THR A 233 27.02 -3.71 18.02
C THR A 233 27.94 -2.74 17.28
N ARG A 234 29.11 -3.20 16.83
CA ARG A 234 30.06 -2.34 16.09
C ARG A 234 29.53 -1.85 14.73
N GLY A 235 28.59 -2.56 14.13
CA GLY A 235 28.09 -2.26 12.78
C GLY A 235 26.58 -2.14 12.67
N VAL A 236 25.82 -2.65 13.64
CA VAL A 236 24.35 -2.72 13.57
C VAL A 236 23.73 -2.33 14.92
N ALA A 237 22.66 -1.54 14.89
CA ALA A 237 21.84 -1.22 16.04
C ALA A 237 20.36 -1.52 15.76
N ALA A 238 19.68 -2.15 16.71
CA ALA A 238 18.22 -2.24 16.70
C ALA A 238 17.64 -0.93 17.22
N VAL A 239 16.59 -0.42 16.58
CA VAL A 239 15.96 0.85 16.92
C VAL A 239 14.46 0.63 17.12
N GLY A 240 13.92 1.11 18.23
CA GLY A 240 12.48 1.23 18.45
C GLY A 240 12.10 2.69 18.62
N CYS A 241 11.03 3.17 17.98
CA CYS A 241 10.59 4.56 18.09
C CYS A 241 9.08 4.66 18.36
N ALA A 242 8.69 5.73 19.03
CA ALA A 242 7.31 6.16 19.18
C ALA A 242 7.18 7.63 18.72
N HIS A 243 6.21 7.91 17.87
CA HIS A 243 5.97 9.26 17.32
C HIS A 243 4.51 9.70 17.47
N LEU A 244 4.31 11.01 17.58
CA LEU A 244 3.04 11.66 17.31
C LEU A 244 3.15 12.36 15.97
N LEU A 245 2.24 12.06 15.05
CA LEU A 245 2.21 12.57 13.68
C LEU A 245 1.03 13.52 13.49
N VAL A 246 1.27 14.61 12.77
CA VAL A 246 0.26 15.58 12.33
C VAL A 246 0.48 15.85 10.84
N GLY A 247 -0.59 15.99 10.09
CA GLY A 247 -0.51 16.12 8.65
C GLY A 247 -1.81 16.51 7.99
N SER A 248 -1.82 16.36 6.67
CA SER A 248 -3.01 16.53 5.86
C SER A 248 -3.19 15.36 4.90
N LEU A 249 -4.43 14.92 4.81
CA LEU A 249 -4.88 13.91 3.86
C LEU A 249 -5.72 14.63 2.82
N ALA A 250 -5.25 14.67 1.58
CA ALA A 250 -5.90 15.41 0.50
C ALA A 250 -6.48 14.46 -0.55
N THR A 251 -7.64 14.81 -1.08
CA THR A 251 -8.25 14.10 -2.22
C THR A 251 -8.11 14.92 -3.50
N THR A 252 -7.74 14.26 -4.59
CA THR A 252 -7.82 14.81 -5.94
C THR A 252 -8.79 13.97 -6.78
N SER A 253 -9.71 14.64 -7.48
CA SER A 253 -10.68 14.01 -8.39
C SER A 253 -10.62 14.73 -9.73
N SER A 254 -10.59 13.98 -10.83
CA SER A 254 -10.64 14.56 -12.18
C SER A 254 -12.05 14.60 -12.75
N ASN A 255 -12.94 13.69 -12.34
CA ASN A 255 -14.19 13.43 -13.05
C ASN A 255 -15.45 13.43 -12.16
N VAL A 256 -15.30 13.57 -10.84
CA VAL A 256 -16.42 13.51 -9.88
C VAL A 256 -16.36 14.67 -8.90
N MET A 257 -17.49 15.35 -8.72
CA MET A 257 -17.64 16.35 -7.66
C MET A 257 -17.58 15.66 -6.30
N MET A 258 -16.63 16.06 -5.45
CA MET A 258 -16.53 15.57 -4.09
C MET A 258 -17.23 16.53 -3.14
N ARG A 259 -18.24 16.04 -2.42
CA ARG A 259 -18.97 16.82 -1.41
C ARG A 259 -18.07 17.40 -0.32
N GLU A 260 -17.01 16.65 0.02
CA GLU A 260 -16.02 17.03 1.03
C GLU A 260 -14.59 16.88 0.47
N GLY A 261 -14.40 17.33 -0.77
CA GLY A 261 -13.07 17.37 -1.39
C GLY A 261 -12.13 18.34 -0.67
N GLY A 262 -10.83 18.10 -0.83
CA GLY A 262 -9.78 18.96 -0.30
C GLY A 262 -8.88 18.27 0.71
N ALA A 263 -8.11 19.07 1.45
CA ALA A 263 -7.19 18.59 2.48
C ALA A 263 -7.89 18.56 3.84
N LYS A 264 -7.93 17.40 4.50
CA LYS A 264 -8.43 17.25 5.87
C LYS A 264 -7.26 17.05 6.84
N PRO A 265 -7.36 17.58 8.07
CA PRO A 265 -6.32 17.36 9.08
C PRO A 265 -6.25 15.88 9.46
N TRP A 266 -5.02 15.39 9.58
CA TRP A 266 -4.73 14.00 9.93
C TRP A 266 -3.80 13.96 11.15
N VAL A 267 -4.14 13.13 12.14
CA VAL A 267 -3.35 12.94 13.36
C VAL A 267 -3.23 11.45 13.63
N ALA A 268 -2.03 10.99 13.99
CA ALA A 268 -1.81 9.58 14.35
C ALA A 268 -0.75 9.43 15.44
N ALA A 269 -0.85 8.33 16.18
CA ALA A 269 0.24 7.80 16.98
C ALA A 269 0.94 6.69 16.18
N ALA A 270 2.27 6.64 16.22
CA ALA A 270 3.04 5.66 15.46
C ALA A 270 4.07 4.93 16.33
N LEU A 271 4.21 3.63 16.11
CA LEU A 271 5.23 2.79 16.75
C LEU A 271 6.06 2.10 15.66
N ALA A 272 7.37 2.34 15.68
CA ALA A 272 8.29 1.79 14.69
C ALA A 272 9.32 0.86 15.33
N ALA A 273 9.67 -0.21 14.62
CA ALA A 273 10.79 -1.08 14.91
C ALA A 273 11.67 -1.20 13.67
N GLY A 274 12.98 -1.17 13.85
CA GLY A 274 13.92 -1.18 12.72
C GLY A 274 15.34 -1.55 13.12
N ALA A 275 16.21 -1.51 12.12
CA ALA A 275 17.64 -1.71 12.29
C ALA A 275 18.41 -0.67 11.49
N ARG A 276 19.51 -0.18 12.08
CA ARG A 276 20.47 0.71 11.44
C ARG A 276 21.80 -0.02 11.29
N ALA A 277 22.39 0.05 10.11
CA ALA A 277 23.72 -0.50 9.83
C ALA A 277 24.66 0.60 9.35
N ARG A 278 25.88 0.68 9.87
CA ARG A 278 26.93 1.58 9.35
C ARG A 278 27.62 0.90 8.18
N VAL A 279 27.64 1.57 7.02
CA VAL A 279 28.24 1.00 5.80
C VAL A 279 29.68 1.46 5.63
N ALA A 280 29.90 2.78 5.59
CA ALA A 280 31.22 3.37 5.37
C ALA A 280 31.29 4.78 5.96
N GLY A 281 32.27 5.04 6.83
CA GLY A 281 32.41 6.34 7.48
C GLY A 281 31.13 6.77 8.21
N PRO A 282 30.59 7.97 7.94
CA PRO A 282 29.34 8.43 8.55
C PRO A 282 28.08 7.89 7.87
N LEU A 283 28.20 7.11 6.79
CA LEU A 283 27.05 6.64 6.03
C LEU A 283 26.38 5.44 6.74
N VAL A 284 25.06 5.56 6.92
CA VAL A 284 24.22 4.54 7.54
C VAL A 284 23.11 4.11 6.60
N LEU A 285 22.74 2.83 6.68
CA LEU A 285 21.52 2.28 6.12
C LEU A 285 20.53 2.05 7.23
N GLU A 286 19.26 2.30 6.95
CA GLU A 286 18.20 2.07 7.92
C GLU A 286 16.98 1.43 7.27
N GLY A 287 16.47 0.37 7.89
CA GLY A 287 15.19 -0.24 7.54
C GLY A 287 14.26 -0.25 8.74
N SER A 288 12.99 0.06 8.55
CA SER A 288 11.99 0.06 9.60
C SER A 288 10.61 -0.40 9.12
N VAL A 289 9.84 -0.91 10.07
CA VAL A 289 8.42 -1.21 9.95
C VAL A 289 7.71 -0.41 11.05
N GLU A 290 6.66 0.31 10.69
CA GLU A 290 5.91 1.19 11.56
C GLU A 290 4.43 0.87 11.51
N ALA A 291 3.80 0.80 12.68
CA ALA A 291 2.36 0.72 12.83
C ALA A 291 1.82 2.11 13.17
N ASP A 292 0.93 2.63 12.33
CA ASP A 292 0.24 3.90 12.54
C ASP A 292 -1.17 3.66 13.05
N LEU A 293 -1.56 4.39 14.08
CA LEU A 293 -2.89 4.41 14.69
C LEU A 293 -3.51 5.79 14.47
N PRO A 294 -4.33 5.98 13.41
CA PRO A 294 -5.00 7.24 13.15
C PRO A 294 -5.91 7.63 14.32
N LEU A 295 -5.61 8.78 14.93
CA LEU A 295 -6.42 9.39 15.99
C LEU A 295 -7.57 10.21 15.40
N SER A 296 -7.39 10.72 14.17
CA SER A 296 -8.49 11.24 13.36
C SER A 296 -8.80 10.29 12.20
N GLN A 297 -10.09 10.00 11.99
CA GLN A 297 -10.58 9.15 10.91
C GLN A 297 -11.44 9.96 9.94
N PRO A 298 -10.85 10.82 9.10
CA PRO A 298 -11.61 11.54 8.10
C PRO A 298 -12.29 10.57 7.14
N THR A 299 -13.57 10.79 6.87
CA THR A 299 -14.34 10.08 5.85
C THR A 299 -14.33 10.88 4.56
N PHE A 300 -14.21 10.21 3.41
CA PHE A 300 -14.36 10.82 2.10
C PHE A 300 -15.41 10.05 1.33
N VAL A 301 -16.41 10.76 0.82
CA VAL A 301 -17.51 10.17 0.05
C VAL A 301 -17.59 10.91 -1.27
N ALA A 302 -17.49 10.16 -2.37
CA ALA A 302 -17.78 10.64 -3.70
C ALA A 302 -19.28 10.47 -3.96
N GLU A 303 -19.93 11.49 -4.51
CA GLU A 303 -21.34 11.43 -4.91
C GLU A 303 -21.48 10.62 -6.21
N THR A 304 -21.34 9.31 -6.06
CA THR A 304 -21.50 8.32 -7.13
C THR A 304 -22.69 7.43 -6.80
N CYS A 305 -23.25 6.73 -7.79
CA CYS A 305 -24.31 5.77 -7.56
C CYS A 305 -23.86 4.38 -8.07
N PRO A 306 -23.46 3.45 -7.17
CA PRO A 306 -23.51 3.54 -5.70
C PRO A 306 -22.43 4.47 -5.11
N PRO A 307 -22.65 5.02 -3.90
CA PRO A 307 -21.68 5.92 -3.28
C PRO A 307 -20.38 5.18 -2.96
N ALA A 308 -19.29 5.64 -3.55
CA ALA A 308 -17.95 5.20 -3.23
C ALA A 308 -17.36 6.09 -2.12
N GLY A 309 -16.80 5.45 -1.09
CA GLY A 309 -16.15 6.17 -0.01
C GLY A 309 -14.93 5.45 0.52
N PHE A 310 -14.04 6.21 1.12
CA PHE A 310 -12.90 5.70 1.86
C PHE A 310 -13.01 6.09 3.32
N ARG A 311 -12.87 5.09 4.19
CA ARG A 311 -12.71 5.26 5.63
C ARG A 311 -11.38 4.65 6.01
N GLN A 312 -10.51 5.46 6.64
CA GLN A 312 -9.22 4.96 7.12
C GLN A 312 -9.44 3.82 8.13
N PRO A 313 -8.66 2.73 8.04
CA PRO A 313 -8.67 1.68 9.05
C PRO A 313 -8.16 2.21 10.38
N PHE A 314 -8.46 1.49 11.46
CA PHE A 314 -8.01 1.83 12.80
C PHE A 314 -6.48 1.70 12.97
N ALA A 315 -5.83 0.93 12.10
CA ALA A 315 -4.40 0.73 12.05
C ALA A 315 -3.92 0.63 10.60
N ALA A 316 -2.71 1.12 10.36
CA ALA A 316 -2.02 1.02 9.09
C ALA A 316 -0.56 0.63 9.32
N LEU A 317 0.11 0.20 8.24
CA LEU A 317 1.51 -0.22 8.27
C LEU A 317 2.33 0.62 7.28
N VAL A 318 3.50 1.07 7.69
CA VAL A 318 4.49 1.70 6.81
C VAL A 318 5.78 0.91 6.86
N VAL A 319 6.31 0.54 5.70
CA VAL A 319 7.63 -0.06 5.56
C VAL A 319 8.56 0.97 4.93
N ALA A 320 9.72 1.22 5.53
CA ALA A 320 10.67 2.20 5.03
C ALA A 320 12.08 1.62 4.94
N LEU A 321 12.81 2.04 3.90
CA LEU A 321 14.22 1.76 3.71
C LEU A 321 14.93 3.03 3.27
N GLY A 322 16.03 3.36 3.93
CA GLY A 322 16.72 4.63 3.73
C GLY A 322 18.21 4.59 3.92
N VAL A 323 18.82 5.70 3.52
CA VAL A 323 20.24 6.00 3.66
C VAL A 323 20.36 7.30 4.45
N GLY A 324 21.32 7.36 5.35
CA GLY A 324 21.55 8.52 6.19
C GLY A 324 23.01 8.80 6.46
N VAL A 325 23.22 9.88 7.20
CA VAL A 325 24.53 10.34 7.66
C VAL A 325 24.48 10.53 9.16
N SER A 326 25.42 9.89 9.87
CA SER A 326 25.65 10.06 11.30
C SER A 326 26.63 11.19 11.57
N ILE A 327 26.34 12.00 12.59
CA ILE A 327 27.13 13.15 13.04
C ILE A 327 27.66 12.83 14.44
N PRO A 328 28.99 12.81 14.68
CA PRO A 328 29.60 12.48 15.97
C PRO A 328 29.52 13.61 17.02
#